data_AF-A0A9E6SUW0-F1
#
_entry.id   AF-A0A9E6SUW0-F1
#
_cell.length_a   1.000
_cell.length_b   1.000
_cell.length_c   1.000
_cell.angle_alpha   90.00
_cell.angle_beta   90.00
_cell.angle_gamma   90.00
#
_symmetry.space_group_name_H-M   'P 1'
#
loop_
_entity.id
_entity.type
_entity.pdbx_description
1 polymer ?
#
loop_
_entity_poly.entity_id
_entity_poly.type
_entity_poly.pdbx_seq_one_letter_code
_entity_poly.pdbx_strand_id
1 'polypeptide(L)'
;MSVEHHPVSDAPDNQMRMAFADEWDEGAKLMADARRWAALHYFEWLYFKQCARDATAAKGHARANFCIEAMREKFLCKVPNAYAPCFARIAMEQNPHDIRFKCGRSKADGFTTAVLK
;
A
#
# COMPACT_ATOMS: atom_id res chain seq x y z
N MET A 1 10.45 53.19 31.39
CA MET A 1 9.19 52.44 31.19
C MET A 1 9.34 51.67 29.89
N SER A 2 9.75 50.41 30.00
CA SER A 2 9.87 49.48 28.89
C SER A 2 8.79 48.43 29.07
N VAL A 3 7.98 48.14 28.05
CA VAL A 3 7.91 46.81 27.39
C VAL A 3 7.28 47.02 26.01
N GLU A 4 7.94 46.48 24.99
CA GLU A 4 7.47 46.37 23.62
C GLU A 4 6.28 45.39 23.55
N HIS A 5 5.27 45.68 22.71
CA HIS A 5 4.28 44.69 22.31
C HIS A 5 4.42 44.43 20.82
N HIS A 6 4.95 43.24 20.51
CA HIS A 6 5.01 42.67 19.18
C HIS A 6 3.59 42.37 18.65
N PRO A 7 3.32 42.53 17.35
CA PRO A 7 2.08 42.06 16.75
C PRO A 7 2.07 40.52 16.74
N VAL A 8 1.03 39.93 17.32
CA VAL A 8 0.73 38.51 17.19
C VAL A 8 0.37 38.25 15.73
N SER A 9 1.27 37.55 15.04
CA SER A 9 1.04 37.02 13.70
C SER A 9 -0.03 35.93 13.80
N ASP A 10 -1.27 36.23 13.41
CA ASP A 10 -2.31 35.23 13.13
C ASP A 10 -1.91 34.42 11.89
N ALA A 11 -1.02 33.44 12.07
CA ALA A 11 -0.86 32.36 11.11
C ALA A 11 -1.87 31.26 11.47
N PRO A 12 -2.75 30.81 10.54
CA PRO A 12 -3.72 29.78 10.83
C PRO A 12 -3.02 28.42 10.98
N ASP A 13 -2.68 28.08 12.22
CA ASP A 13 -1.98 26.85 12.63
C ASP A 13 -2.86 25.58 12.53
N ASN A 14 -4.08 25.72 11.99
CA ASN A 14 -5.08 24.67 11.88
C ASN A 14 -5.30 24.15 10.45
N GLN A 15 -4.82 24.84 9.41
CA GLN A 15 -4.98 24.39 8.02
C GLN A 15 -4.05 23.22 7.65
N MET A 16 -2.89 23.09 8.29
CA MET A 16 -1.99 21.96 8.07
C MET A 16 -2.42 20.72 8.84
N ARG A 17 -2.95 20.85 10.06
CA ARG A 17 -3.23 19.69 10.93
C ARG A 17 -4.45 18.88 10.52
N MET A 18 -5.45 19.48 9.87
CA MET A 18 -6.65 18.76 9.38
C MET A 18 -6.40 17.95 8.11
N ALA A 19 -5.43 18.34 7.28
CA ALA A 19 -5.13 17.60 6.04
C ALA A 19 -4.45 16.24 6.29
N PHE A 20 -3.73 16.08 7.42
CA PHE A 20 -2.92 14.88 7.68
C PHE A 20 -3.55 13.84 8.61
N ALA A 21 -4.60 14.20 9.36
CA ALA A 21 -5.21 13.28 10.32
C ALA A 21 -6.05 12.19 9.62
N ASP A 22 -6.88 12.59 8.64
CA ASP A 22 -7.75 11.66 7.92
C ASP A 22 -6.98 10.86 6.84
N GLU A 23 -5.98 11.48 6.19
CA GLU A 23 -5.12 10.77 5.22
C GLU A 23 -4.25 9.67 5.86
N TRP A 24 -3.88 9.83 7.14
CA TRP A 24 -3.16 8.80 7.89
C TRP A 24 -4.05 7.57 8.14
N ASP A 25 -5.35 7.77 8.35
CA ASP A 25 -6.30 6.68 8.57
C ASP A 25 -6.67 5.95 7.25
N GLU A 26 -6.71 6.67 6.13
CA GLU A 26 -7.02 6.07 4.81
C GLU A 26 -6.02 4.97 4.40
N GLY A 27 -4.72 5.21 4.58
CA GLY A 27 -3.69 4.23 4.23
C GLY A 27 -3.73 2.98 5.14
N ALA A 28 -3.94 3.19 6.44
CA ALA A 28 -4.08 2.11 7.42
C ALA A 28 -5.31 1.25 7.12
N LYS A 29 -6.45 1.90 6.87
CA LYS A 29 -7.70 1.24 6.49
C LYS A 29 -7.57 0.47 5.18
N LEU A 30 -6.93 1.07 4.17
CA LEU A 30 -6.68 0.41 2.88
C LEU A 30 -5.84 -0.86 3.04
N MET A 31 -4.80 -0.81 3.87
CA MET A 31 -3.96 -1.98 4.15
C MET A 31 -4.71 -3.05 4.95
N ALA A 32 -5.52 -2.65 5.93
CA ALA A 32 -6.36 -3.56 6.71
C ALA A 32 -7.41 -4.26 5.83
N ASP A 33 -8.09 -3.52 4.97
CA ASP A 33 -9.07 -4.05 4.02
C ASP A 33 -8.40 -4.99 3.00
N ALA A 34 -7.21 -4.65 2.51
CA ALA A 34 -6.44 -5.52 1.63
C ALA A 34 -6.04 -6.84 2.32
N ARG A 35 -5.60 -6.80 3.58
CA ARG A 35 -5.30 -8.02 4.37
C ARG A 35 -6.56 -8.86 4.59
N ARG A 36 -7.69 -8.22 4.92
CA ARG A 36 -8.98 -8.89 5.07
C ARG A 36 -9.41 -9.57 3.78
N TRP A 37 -9.26 -8.89 2.65
CA TRP A 37 -9.56 -9.46 1.34
C TRP A 37 -8.70 -10.69 1.06
N ALA A 38 -7.38 -10.60 1.25
CA ALA A 38 -6.46 -11.72 1.03
C ALA A 38 -6.76 -12.93 1.93
N ALA A 39 -7.27 -12.70 3.14
CA ALA A 39 -7.67 -13.77 4.05
C ALA A 39 -8.98 -14.45 3.63
N LEU A 40 -9.96 -13.69 3.12
CA LEU A 40 -11.26 -14.21 2.68
C LEU A 40 -11.19 -14.88 1.30
N HIS A 41 -10.27 -14.46 0.44
CA HIS A 41 -10.09 -14.94 -0.93
C HIS A 41 -8.82 -15.78 -1.06
N TYR A 42 -8.77 -16.90 -0.33
CA TYR A 42 -7.55 -17.68 -0.16
C TYR A 42 -6.96 -18.19 -1.49
N PHE A 43 -7.78 -18.75 -2.38
CA PHE A 43 -7.28 -19.33 -3.64
C PHE A 43 -6.83 -18.26 -4.63
N GLU A 44 -7.56 -17.16 -4.72
CA GLU A 44 -7.21 -16.00 -5.52
C GLU A 44 -5.90 -15.39 -5.01
N TRP A 45 -5.76 -15.25 -3.70
CA TRP A 45 -4.53 -14.78 -3.06
C TRP A 45 -3.34 -15.70 -3.32
N LEU A 46 -3.52 -17.03 -3.23
CA LEU A 46 -2.48 -17.98 -3.58
C LEU A 46 -2.05 -17.84 -5.05
N TYR A 47 -3.01 -17.67 -5.96
CA TYR A 47 -2.70 -17.48 -7.37
C TYR A 47 -1.99 -16.16 -7.64
N PHE A 48 -2.39 -15.06 -7.00
CA PHE A 48 -1.67 -13.79 -7.04
C PHE A 48 -0.20 -13.97 -6.65
N LYS A 49 0.06 -14.67 -5.54
CA LYS A 49 1.43 -14.97 -5.09
C LYS A 49 2.18 -15.88 -6.06
N GLN A 50 1.50 -16.84 -6.69
CA GLN A 50 2.12 -17.68 -7.72
C GLN A 50 2.57 -16.85 -8.92
N CYS A 51 1.70 -16.00 -9.47
CA CYS A 51 2.06 -15.09 -10.55
C CYS A 51 3.24 -14.19 -10.18
N ALA A 52 3.29 -13.72 -8.93
CA ALA A 52 4.38 -12.89 -8.43
C ALA A 52 5.70 -13.65 -8.32
N ARG A 53 5.70 -14.91 -7.86
CA ARG A 53 6.88 -15.79 -7.83
C ARG A 53 7.39 -16.06 -9.24
N ASP A 54 6.51 -16.47 -10.14
CA ASP A 54 6.88 -16.79 -11.53
C ASP A 54 7.50 -15.58 -12.24
N ALA A 55 6.89 -14.39 -12.06
CA ALA A 55 7.42 -13.15 -12.60
C ALA A 55 8.76 -12.75 -11.96
N THR A 56 8.92 -12.95 -10.65
CA THR A 56 10.18 -12.69 -9.94
C THR A 56 11.29 -13.61 -10.43
N ALA A 57 11.01 -14.90 -10.59
CA ALA A 57 11.97 -15.88 -11.12
C ALA A 57 12.38 -15.56 -12.57
N ALA A 58 11.43 -15.13 -13.40
CA ALA A 58 11.69 -14.87 -14.83
C ALA A 58 12.34 -13.50 -15.11
N LYS A 59 12.00 -12.46 -14.34
CA LYS A 59 12.34 -11.05 -14.64
C LYS A 59 13.05 -10.32 -13.49
N GLY A 60 13.28 -11.01 -12.37
CA GLY A 60 13.84 -10.43 -11.14
C GLY A 60 12.83 -9.60 -10.32
N HIS A 61 11.64 -9.31 -10.86
CA HIS A 61 10.57 -8.58 -10.19
C HIS A 61 9.20 -8.83 -10.82
N ALA A 62 8.16 -8.74 -10.02
CA ALA A 62 6.77 -8.78 -10.41
C ALA A 62 6.15 -7.37 -10.50
N ARG A 63 5.02 -7.28 -11.20
CA ARG A 63 4.17 -6.08 -11.30
C ARG A 63 2.81 -6.40 -10.69
N ALA A 64 2.43 -5.69 -9.63
CA ALA A 64 1.21 -5.99 -8.89
C ALA A 64 -0.06 -5.92 -9.76
N ASN A 65 -0.16 -4.92 -10.64
CA ASN A 65 -1.29 -4.80 -11.57
C ASN A 65 -1.40 -6.01 -12.50
N PHE A 66 -0.28 -6.51 -13.03
CA PHE A 66 -0.29 -7.72 -13.87
C PHE A 66 -0.83 -8.93 -13.09
N CYS A 67 -0.36 -9.14 -11.85
CA CYS A 67 -0.84 -10.23 -11.00
C CYS A 67 -2.33 -10.08 -10.66
N ILE A 68 -2.82 -8.84 -10.46
CA ILE A 68 -4.26 -8.58 -10.26
C ILE A 68 -5.06 -8.89 -11.51
N GLU A 69 -4.65 -8.42 -12.69
CA GLU A 69 -5.40 -8.70 -13.93
C GLU A 69 -5.44 -10.20 -14.22
N ALA A 70 -4.32 -10.92 -14.08
CA ALA A 70 -4.29 -12.37 -14.24
C ALA A 70 -5.23 -13.08 -13.25
N MET A 71 -5.27 -12.63 -12.01
CA MET A 71 -6.17 -13.17 -10.98
C MET A 71 -7.65 -12.88 -11.30
N ARG A 72 -7.98 -11.65 -11.76
CA ARG A 72 -9.33 -11.29 -12.19
C ARG A 72 -9.79 -12.13 -13.37
N GLU A 73 -8.94 -12.31 -14.37
CA GLU A 73 -9.22 -13.12 -15.54
C GLU A 73 -9.50 -14.58 -15.16
N LYS A 74 -8.70 -15.14 -14.24
CA LYS A 74 -8.84 -16.55 -13.84
C LYS A 74 -10.04 -16.82 -12.94
N PHE A 75 -10.32 -15.95 -11.96
CA PHE A 75 -11.33 -16.20 -10.92
C PHE A 75 -12.59 -15.37 -11.09
N LEU A 76 -12.66 -14.49 -12.08
CA LEU A 76 -13.75 -13.54 -12.30
C LEU A 76 -14.05 -12.68 -11.04
N CYS A 77 -13.03 -12.46 -10.21
CA CYS A 77 -13.16 -11.73 -8.95
C CYS A 77 -13.04 -10.22 -9.16
N LYS A 78 -13.68 -9.42 -8.29
CA LYS A 78 -13.54 -7.96 -8.28
C LYS A 78 -12.54 -7.56 -7.21
N VAL A 79 -11.46 -6.89 -7.63
CA VAL A 79 -10.42 -6.35 -6.74
C VAL A 79 -10.26 -4.87 -7.02
N PRO A 80 -10.28 -3.98 -6.04
CA PRO A 80 -9.97 -2.57 -6.26
C PRO A 80 -8.55 -2.35 -6.77
N ASN A 81 -8.34 -1.48 -7.78
CA ASN A 81 -6.99 -1.13 -8.26
C ASN A 81 -6.11 -0.54 -7.14
N ALA A 82 -6.73 0.14 -6.16
CA ALA A 82 -6.06 0.68 -4.99
C ALA A 82 -5.34 -0.41 -4.14
N TYR A 83 -5.74 -1.68 -4.25
CA TYR A 83 -5.09 -2.76 -3.50
C TYR A 83 -3.76 -3.22 -4.11
N ALA A 84 -3.43 -2.86 -5.35
CA ALA A 84 -2.17 -3.22 -5.98
C ALA A 84 -0.93 -2.92 -5.12
N PRO A 85 -0.74 -1.69 -4.60
CA PRO A 85 0.35 -1.41 -3.67
C PRO A 85 0.29 -2.22 -2.37
N CYS A 86 -0.90 -2.44 -1.80
CA CYS A 86 -1.06 -3.19 -0.55
C CYS A 86 -0.73 -4.68 -0.75
N PHE A 87 -1.26 -5.31 -1.80
CA PHE A 87 -1.01 -6.71 -2.12
C PHE A 87 0.47 -6.98 -2.41
N ALA A 88 1.15 -6.07 -3.10
CA ALA A 88 2.59 -6.19 -3.29
C ALA A 88 3.33 -6.27 -1.94
N ARG A 89 3.00 -5.37 -1.01
CA ARG A 89 3.58 -5.30 0.33
C ARG A 89 3.27 -6.55 1.15
N ILE A 90 2.00 -6.96 1.22
CA ILE A 90 1.57 -8.18 1.94
C ILE A 90 2.29 -9.42 1.39
N ALA A 91 2.42 -9.54 0.06
CA ALA A 91 3.10 -10.68 -0.55
C ALA A 91 4.61 -10.68 -0.25
N MET A 92 5.28 -9.52 -0.27
CA MET A 92 6.69 -9.42 0.13
C MET A 92 6.88 -9.71 1.62
N GLU A 93 5.96 -9.28 2.49
CA GLU A 93 6.00 -9.62 3.92
C GLU A 93 5.85 -11.13 4.16
N GLN A 94 4.94 -11.79 3.43
CA GLN A 94 4.70 -13.24 3.58
C GLN A 94 5.77 -14.11 2.91
N ASN A 95 6.43 -13.62 1.87
CA ASN A 95 7.40 -14.37 1.07
C ASN A 95 8.62 -13.50 0.68
N PRO A 96 9.41 -13.02 1.66
CA PRO A 96 10.44 -12.00 1.43
C PRO A 96 11.62 -12.48 0.58
N HIS A 97 11.83 -13.80 0.46
CA HIS A 97 12.93 -14.37 -0.31
C HIS A 97 12.55 -14.68 -1.76
N ASP A 98 11.26 -14.91 -2.04
CA ASP A 98 10.80 -15.46 -3.33
C ASP A 98 10.07 -14.42 -4.19
N ILE A 99 9.50 -13.39 -3.55
CA ILE A 99 8.65 -12.41 -4.21
C ILE A 99 9.30 -11.04 -4.10
N ARG A 100 9.48 -10.39 -5.25
CA ARG A 100 9.95 -9.00 -5.33
C ARG A 100 9.03 -8.20 -6.20
N PHE A 101 8.62 -7.02 -5.76
CA PHE A 101 7.88 -6.06 -6.59
C PHE A 101 8.69 -4.78 -6.78
N LYS A 102 8.60 -4.19 -7.96
CA LYS A 102 9.07 -2.82 -8.19
C LYS A 102 7.93 -1.86 -7.83
N CYS A 103 7.86 -1.49 -6.56
CA CYS A 103 6.86 -0.53 -6.06
C CYS A 103 7.47 0.87 -6.00
N GLY A 104 6.76 1.86 -6.57
CA GLY A 104 7.02 3.26 -6.28
C GLY A 104 6.44 3.69 -4.93
N ARG A 105 6.74 4.92 -4.50
CA ARG A 105 6.14 5.50 -3.31
C ARG A 105 4.60 5.51 -3.43
N SER A 106 3.90 5.08 -2.37
CA SER A 106 2.44 4.98 -2.29
C SER A 106 1.97 5.34 -0.89
N LYS A 107 0.72 5.79 -0.75
CA LYS A 107 0.07 6.07 0.55
C LYS A 107 0.12 4.87 1.52
N ALA A 108 0.34 3.64 1.03
CA ALA A 108 0.49 2.44 1.83
C ALA A 108 1.90 2.23 2.43
N ASP A 109 2.89 3.06 2.10
CA ASP A 109 4.28 2.90 2.58
C ASP A 109 4.45 3.04 4.08
N GLY A 110 3.61 3.84 4.75
CA GLY A 110 3.65 4.01 6.20
C GLY A 110 3.13 2.80 7.01
N PHE A 111 2.57 1.79 6.33
CA PHE A 111 1.80 0.71 6.96
C PHE A 111 2.30 -0.71 6.60
N THR A 112 3.55 -0.80 6.15
CA THR A 112 4.20 -2.05 5.75
C THR A 112 5.58 -2.15 6.37
N THR A 113 6.03 -3.37 6.66
CA THR A 113 7.44 -3.61 7.07
C THR A 113 8.34 -3.93 5.88
N ALA A 114 7.78 -4.11 4.68
CA ALA A 114 8.55 -4.34 3.46
C ALA A 114 9.42 -3.12 3.12
N VAL A 115 10.75 -3.30 3.20
CA VAL A 115 11.74 -2.31 2.77
C VAL A 115 11.80 -2.32 1.24
N LEU A 116 11.43 -1.20 0.62
CA LEU A 116 11.67 -0.98 -0.81
C LEU A 116 13.19 -0.98 -1.03
N LYS A 117 13.70 -1.92 -1.84
CA LYS A 117 15.08 -1.94 -2.33
C LYS A 117 15.13 -1.48 -3.77
#